data_AF-A0A3N4KCZ7-F1
#
_entry.id   AF-A0A3N4KCZ7-F1
#
_cell.length_a   1.000
_cell.length_b   1.000
_cell.length_c   1.000
_cell.angle_alpha   90.00
_cell.angle_beta   90.00
_cell.angle_gamma   90.00
#
_symmetry.space_group_name_H-M   'P 1'
#
loop_
_entity.id
_entity.type
_entity.pdbx_description
1 polymer ?
#
loop_
_entity_poly.entity_id
_entity_poly.type
_entity_poly.pdbx_seq_one_letter_code
_entity_poly.pdbx_strand_id
1 'polypeptide(L)' 'MARDFMEVLESLMNASLENDPYIPMKQDTAIVRFLVRAKVAAFHPKDARRLRLVDFGSSVEDG' A
#
# COMPACT_ATOMS: atom_id res chain seq x y z
N MET A 1 -7.11 -10.08 -13.18
CA MET A 1 -7.04 -8.60 -13.24
C MET A 1 -7.85 -7.93 -12.14
N ALA A 2 -9.19 -7.88 -12.19
CA ALA A 2 -9.97 -7.23 -11.11
C ALA A 2 -9.82 -7.95 -9.75
N ARG A 3 -9.78 -9.29 -9.76
CA ARG A 3 -9.54 -10.11 -8.56
C ARG A 3 -8.19 -9.81 -7.92
N ASP A 4 -7.11 -9.87 -8.71
CA ASP A 4 -5.75 -9.59 -8.24
C ASP A 4 -5.61 -8.17 -7.69
N PHE A 5 -6.34 -7.20 -8.26
CA PHE A 5 -6.39 -5.83 -7.73
C PHE A 5 -7.01 -5.80 -6.33
N MET A 6 -8.15 -6.47 -6.15
CA MET A 6 -8.85 -6.54 -4.86
C MET A 6 -8.01 -7.26 -3.80
N GLU A 7 -7.33 -8.36 -4.16
CA GLU A 7 -6.46 -9.11 -3.24
C GLU A 7 -5.30 -8.25 -2.72
N VAL A 8 -4.69 -7.42 -3.57
CA VAL A 8 -3.65 -6.47 -3.17
C VAL A 8 -4.22 -5.37 -2.28
N LEU A 9 -5.37 -4.80 -2.64
CA LEU A 9 -6.00 -3.74 -1.86
C LEU A 9 -6.41 -4.23 -0.46
N GLU A 10 -7.01 -5.41 -0.37
CA GLU A 10 -7.39 -6.06 0.89
C GLU A 10 -6.15 -6.30 1.77
N SER A 11 -5.05 -6.80 1.19
CA SER A 11 -3.79 -6.99 1.90
C SER A 11 -3.23 -5.67 2.46
N LEU A 12 -3.32 -4.58 1.71
CA LEU A 12 -2.88 -3.24 2.15
C LEU A 12 -3.76 -2.69 3.26
N MET A 13 -5.08 -2.86 3.17
CA MET A 13 -6.01 -2.42 4.21
C MET A 13 -5.78 -3.18 5.51
N ASN A 14 -5.66 -4.51 5.45
CA ASN A 14 -5.36 -5.32 6.63
C ASN A 14 -4.02 -4.96 7.27
N ALA A 15 -2.95 -4.79 6.46
CA ALA A 15 -1.65 -4.38 6.97
C ALA A 15 -1.69 -3.00 7.63
N SER A 16 -2.53 -2.06 7.17
CA SER A 16 -2.63 -0.73 7.77
C SER A 16 -3.10 -0.72 9.22
N LEU A 17 -3.71 -1.81 9.69
CA LEU A 17 -4.16 -1.99 11.08
C LEU A 17 -3.08 -2.63 11.98
N GLU A 18 -1.97 -3.10 11.39
CA GLU A 18 -0.87 -3.76 12.08
C GLU A 18 0.24 -2.76 12.45
N ASN A 19 1.11 -3.15 13.39
CA ASN A 19 2.27 -2.33 13.79
C ASN A 19 3.28 -2.12 12.65
N ASP A 20 3.35 -3.04 11.69
CA ASP A 20 4.19 -2.94 10.51
C ASP A 20 3.30 -2.88 9.25
N PRO A 21 2.97 -1.68 8.74
CA PRO A 21 1.91 -1.50 7.74
C PRO A 21 2.33 -1.84 6.31
N TYR A 22 3.35 -2.68 6.14
CA TYR A 22 3.95 -2.99 4.85
C TYR A 22 3.78 -4.47 4.47
N ILE A 23 3.22 -4.71 3.28
CA ILE A 23 3.16 -6.04 2.68
C ILE A 23 4.37 -6.29 1.76
N PRO A 24 4.87 -7.54 1.66
CA PRO A 24 5.89 -7.90 0.69
C PRO A 24 5.29 -7.98 -0.72
N MET A 25 5.96 -7.36 -1.69
CA MET A 25 5.62 -7.41 -3.10
C MET A 25 6.78 -8.01 -3.89
N LYS A 26 6.53 -9.18 -4.49
CA LYS A 26 7.56 -9.93 -5.23
C LYS A 26 7.90 -9.30 -6.58
N GLN A 27 7.02 -8.47 -7.16
CA GLN A 27 7.15 -7.97 -8.54
C GLN A 27 6.54 -6.58 -8.74
N ASP A 28 7.10 -5.80 -9.66
CA ASP A 28 6.50 -4.56 -10.18
C ASP A 28 5.34 -4.90 -11.14
N THR A 29 4.14 -5.04 -10.59
CA THR A 29 2.93 -5.33 -11.37
C THR A 29 2.23 -4.05 -11.84
N ALA A 30 1.36 -4.16 -12.85
CA ALA A 30 0.53 -3.02 -13.28
C ALA A 30 -0.34 -2.45 -12.14
N ILE A 31 -0.79 -3.32 -11.21
CA ILE A 31 -1.57 -2.93 -10.03
C ILE A 31 -0.73 -2.07 -9.09
N VAL A 32 0.50 -2.51 -8.77
CA VAL A 32 1.41 -1.72 -7.93
C VAL A 32 1.71 -0.37 -8.58
N ARG A 33 2.04 -0.37 -9.87
CA ARG A 33 2.28 0.85 -10.64
C ARG A 33 1.10 1.81 -10.62
N PHE A 34 -0.12 1.29 -10.73
CA PHE A 34 -1.35 2.07 -10.67
C PHE A 34 -1.56 2.65 -9.27
N LEU A 35 -1.53 1.82 -8.21
CA LEU A 35 -1.77 2.25 -6.83
C LEU A 35 -0.76 3.32 -6.37
N VAL A 36 0.51 3.19 -6.75
CA VAL A 36 1.55 4.18 -6.42
C VAL A 36 1.36 5.49 -7.20
N ARG A 37 1.01 5.42 -8.50
CA ARG A 37 0.75 6.62 -9.31
C ARG A 37 -0.52 7.36 -8.87
N ALA A 38 -1.55 6.60 -8.49
CA ALA A 38 -2.81 7.12 -7.96
C ALA A 38 -2.70 7.60 -6.50
N LYS A 39 -1.53 7.53 -5.88
CA LYS A 39 -1.26 7.95 -4.49
C LYS A 39 -2.08 7.20 -3.43
N VAL A 40 -2.46 5.96 -3.73
CA VAL A 40 -3.14 5.07 -2.78
C VAL A 40 -2.14 4.29 -1.93
N ALA A 41 -0.99 3.95 -2.51
CA ALA A 41 0.05 3.17 -1.85
C ALA A 41 1.43 3.81 -2.04
N ALA A 42 2.37 3.47 -1.15
CA ALA A 42 3.75 3.94 -1.19
C ALA A 42 4.72 2.80 -0.88
N PHE A 43 5.88 2.81 -1.55
CA PHE A 43 6.96 1.88 -1.25
C PHE A 43 7.65 2.22 0.08
N HIS A 44 8.21 1.21 0.73
CA HIS A 44 9.07 1.42 1.89
C HIS A 44 10.33 2.19 1.49
N PRO A 45 10.74 3.22 2.24
CA PRO A 45 11.83 4.13 1.85
C PRO A 45 13.20 3.43 1.72
N LYS A 46 13.38 2.28 2.39
CA LYS A 46 14.62 1.49 2.37
C LYS A 46 14.47 0.13 1.69
N ASP A 47 13.25 -0.26 1.30
CA ASP A 47 12.98 -1.58 0.71
C ASP A 47 11.87 -1.48 -0.35
N ALA A 48 12.28 -1.30 -1.61
CA ALA A 48 11.35 -1.18 -2.73
C ALA A 48 10.50 -2.45 -2.97
N ARG A 49 10.75 -3.55 -2.26
CA ARG A 49 9.92 -4.77 -2.31
C ARG A 49 8.81 -4.76 -1.28
N ARG A 50 8.61 -3.67 -0.55
CA ARG A 50 7.57 -3.54 0.46
C ARG A 50 6.67 -2.36 0.12
N LEU A 51 5.35 -2.56 0.25
CA LEU A 51 4.33 -1.59 -0.12
C LEU A 51 3.38 -1.38 1.07
N ARG A 52 2.98 -0.14 1.33
CA ARG A 52 1.97 0.19 2.34
C ARG A 52 0.86 1.06 1.78
N LEU A 53 -0.28 1.06 2.46
CA LEU A 53 -1.32 2.05 2.24
C LEU A 53 -0.81 3.44 2.68
N VAL A 54 -1.21 4.47 1.95
CA VAL A 54 -1.07 5.85 2.43
C VAL A 54 -2.02 6.04 3.62
N ASP A 55 -1.61 6.84 4.59
CA ASP A 55 -2.47 7.15 5.72
C ASP A 55 -3.54 8.15 5.26
N PHE A 56 -4.80 7.74 5.34
CA PHE A 56 -5.97 8.55 5.02
C PHE A 56 -6.71 9.05 6.27
N GLY A 57 -6.33 8.53 7.46
CA GLY A 57 -7.01 8.81 8.72
C GLY A 57 -6.40 9.98 9.49
N SER A 58 -5.13 10.30 9.25
CA SER A 58 -4.52 11.49 9.84
C SER A 58 -5.02 12.76 9.16
N SER A 59 -5.72 13.59 9.93
CA SER A 59 -5.99 14.97 9.54
C SER A 59 -4.83 15.85 10.03
N VAL A 60 -4.54 16.94 9.30
CA VAL A 60 -3.46 17.88 9.67
C VAL A 60 -3.70 18.53 11.05
N GLU A 61 -4.90 18.39 11.61
CA GLU A 61 -5.31 18.98 12.89
C GLU A 61 -4.94 18.13 14.12
N ASP A 62 -4.48 16.89 13.95
CA ASP A 62 -4.16 15.96 15.06
C ASP A 62 -2.69 16.04 15.56
N GLY A 63 -1.98 17.12 15.24
CA GLY A 63 -0.54 17.32 15.51
C GLY A 63 -0.21 18.45 16.47
#